data_AF-A0A2B7IGE8-F1
#
_entry.id   AF-A0A2B7IGE8-F1
#
_cell.length_a   1.000
_cell.length_b   1.000
_cell.length_c   1.000
_cell.angle_alpha   90.00
_cell.angle_beta   90.00
_cell.angle_gamma   90.00
#
_symmetry.space_group_name_H-M   'P 1'
#
loop_
_entity.id
_entity.type
_entity.pdbx_description
1 polymer ?
#
loop_
_entity_poly.entity_id
_entity_poly.type
_entity_poly.pdbx_seq_one_letter_code
_entity_poly.pdbx_strand_id
1 'polypeptide(L)'
;MSAAQRPPGLCPSAPLHVIRAAKREATQRLLGATMGLSDDEWQAPSRLAGWTRAHIATHIARNAEAFEAVTKAVITNQKVPHLYPSDELRDRDIERGSERAGLQLQIDLDTTAGSLNTTFDALDDMEPGTAVWLTNDIRVDVTDLPALRLAEIALHHVDLDLGMTVDDLPDVSARTLLEWVCFRLRDRPEVPAMRIVSDSGLTDRIGGVGFATTVHGPDGALAGWLSGRGGTERLAGADQLAVPMLI
;
A
#
# COMPACT_ATOMS: atom_id res chain seq x y z
N MET A 1 25.55 -4.74 -23.94
CA MET A 1 24.86 -4.18 -22.77
C MET A 1 23.75 -5.14 -22.41
N SER A 2 23.91 -5.92 -21.34
CA SER A 2 22.87 -6.84 -20.89
C SER A 2 21.71 -5.99 -20.38
N ALA A 3 20.48 -6.22 -20.88
CA ALA A 3 19.30 -5.66 -20.25
C ALA A 3 19.34 -6.07 -18.78
N ALA A 4 19.33 -5.10 -17.87
CA ALA A 4 19.26 -5.38 -16.45
C ALA A 4 17.95 -6.13 -16.21
N GLN A 5 18.05 -7.37 -15.76
CA GLN A 5 16.88 -8.20 -15.50
C GLN A 5 16.15 -7.58 -14.30
N ARG A 6 14.89 -7.14 -14.49
CA ARG A 6 14.07 -6.53 -13.44
C ARG A 6 14.17 -7.40 -12.18
N PRO A 7 14.55 -6.84 -11.02
CA PRO A 7 14.57 -7.62 -9.79
C PRO A 7 13.18 -8.24 -9.58
N PRO A 8 13.07 -9.43 -8.97
CA PRO A 8 11.77 -9.94 -8.53
C PRO A 8 11.13 -8.85 -7.65
N GLY A 9 9.93 -8.41 -8.04
CA GLY A 9 9.24 -7.25 -7.51
C GLY A 9 7.74 -7.34 -7.77
N LEU A 10 6.99 -6.31 -7.39
CA LEU A 10 5.53 -6.28 -7.45
C LEU A 10 4.99 -6.47 -8.87
N CYS A 11 5.70 -5.97 -9.89
CA CYS A 11 5.29 -6.01 -11.30
C CYS A 11 3.81 -5.62 -11.51
N PRO A 12 3.42 -4.36 -11.25
CA PRO A 12 2.05 -3.91 -11.43
C PRO A 12 1.55 -4.19 -12.86
N SER A 13 0.32 -4.69 -13.00
CA SER A 13 -0.26 -5.01 -14.31
C SER A 13 -0.60 -3.78 -15.14
N ALA A 14 -0.92 -2.66 -14.50
CA ALA A 14 -1.24 -1.41 -15.17
C ALA A 14 0.04 -0.61 -15.50
N PRO A 15 0.06 0.12 -16.64
CA PRO A 15 1.17 1.01 -16.96
C PRO A 15 1.40 2.09 -15.90
N LEU A 16 2.64 2.53 -15.73
CA LEU A 16 3.03 3.51 -14.72
C LEU A 16 2.15 4.78 -14.75
N HIS A 17 1.87 5.34 -15.93
CA HIS A 17 1.04 6.55 -16.04
C HIS A 17 -0.40 6.34 -15.52
N VAL A 18 -0.97 5.14 -15.70
CA VAL A 18 -2.29 4.76 -15.17
C VAL A 18 -2.23 4.65 -13.66
N ILE A 19 -1.20 4.00 -13.12
CA ILE A 19 -0.96 3.91 -11.67
C ILE A 19 -0.80 5.29 -11.05
N ARG A 20 -0.01 6.18 -11.67
CA ARG A 20 0.20 7.56 -11.18
C ARG A 20 -1.10 8.36 -11.18
N ALA A 21 -1.95 8.20 -12.20
CA ALA A 21 -3.26 8.83 -12.24
C ALA A 21 -4.18 8.31 -11.12
N ALA A 22 -4.33 6.99 -10.99
CA ALA A 22 -5.12 6.37 -9.92
C ALA A 22 -4.62 6.74 -8.52
N LYS A 23 -3.29 6.82 -8.33
CA LYS A 23 -2.67 7.29 -7.09
C LYS A 23 -3.09 8.72 -6.74
N ARG A 24 -3.06 9.65 -7.70
CA ARG A 24 -3.50 11.04 -7.47
C ARG A 24 -4.98 11.11 -7.09
N GLU A 25 -5.83 10.37 -7.79
CA GLU A 25 -7.26 10.33 -7.49
C GLU A 25 -7.56 9.70 -6.12
N ALA A 26 -6.87 8.62 -5.76
CA ALA A 26 -7.00 7.98 -4.45
C ALA A 26 -6.56 8.93 -3.33
N THR A 27 -5.43 9.62 -3.51
CA THR A 27 -4.96 10.67 -2.58
C THR A 27 -5.99 11.79 -2.44
N GLN A 28 -6.52 12.33 -3.53
CA GLN A 28 -7.52 13.40 -3.49
C GLN A 28 -8.80 12.98 -2.77
N ARG A 29 -9.27 11.75 -3.00
CA ARG A 29 -10.42 11.18 -2.28
C ARG A 29 -10.15 11.09 -0.79
N LEU A 30 -8.98 10.58 -0.38
CA LEU A 30 -8.60 10.51 1.04
C LEU A 30 -8.54 11.90 1.67
N LEU A 31 -7.86 12.85 1.03
CA LEU A 31 -7.76 14.24 1.51
C LEU A 31 -9.14 14.90 1.63
N GLY A 32 -10.06 14.61 0.71
CA GLY A 32 -11.44 15.07 0.76
C GLY A 32 -12.26 14.42 1.87
N ALA A 33 -12.08 13.12 2.11
CA ALA A 33 -12.78 12.39 3.17
C ALA A 33 -12.34 12.83 4.58
N THR A 34 -11.07 13.22 4.73
CA THR A 34 -10.55 13.75 6.00
C THR A 34 -10.81 15.25 6.16
N MET A 35 -11.26 15.92 5.11
CA MET A 35 -11.55 17.34 5.14
C MET A 35 -12.77 17.62 6.03
N GLY A 36 -12.57 18.46 7.04
CA GLY A 36 -13.64 18.86 7.95
C GLY A 36 -13.83 17.93 9.16
N LEU A 37 -13.00 16.90 9.32
CA LEU A 37 -12.91 16.19 10.60
C LEU A 37 -12.51 17.16 11.71
N SER A 38 -13.28 17.13 12.79
CA SER A 38 -12.95 17.79 14.05
C SER A 38 -11.75 17.12 14.74
N ASP A 39 -11.15 17.82 15.70
CA ASP A 39 -10.04 17.27 16.48
C ASP A 39 -10.46 15.99 17.25
N ASP A 40 -11.69 15.92 17.73
CA ASP A 40 -12.24 14.73 18.41
C ASP A 40 -12.38 13.54 17.44
N GLU A 41 -12.82 13.78 16.20
CA GLU A 41 -12.93 12.74 15.18
C GLU A 41 -11.55 12.22 14.73
N TRP A 42 -10.55 13.11 14.65
CA TRP A 42 -9.17 12.71 14.41
C TRP A 42 -8.63 11.78 15.49
N GLN A 43 -9.01 12.01 16.75
CA GLN A 43 -8.61 11.18 17.89
C GLN A 43 -9.52 9.97 18.12
N ALA A 44 -10.63 9.85 17.39
CA ALA A 44 -11.46 8.67 17.47
C ALA A 44 -10.76 7.43 16.88
N PRO A 45 -11.11 6.21 17.35
CA PRO A 45 -10.53 4.97 16.85
C PRO A 45 -10.66 4.81 15.34
N SER A 46 -9.63 4.20 14.74
CA SER A 46 -9.64 3.69 13.38
C SER A 46 -9.99 2.20 13.35
N ARG A 47 -9.96 1.56 12.17
CA ARG A 47 -10.10 0.10 12.07
C ARG A 47 -8.89 -0.65 12.62
N LEU A 48 -7.73 0.01 12.73
CA LEU A 48 -6.51 -0.58 13.25
C LEU A 48 -6.49 -0.49 14.78
N ALA A 49 -6.34 -1.64 15.43
CA ALA A 49 -6.34 -1.72 16.88
C ALA A 49 -5.22 -0.85 17.48
N GLY A 50 -5.60 0.03 18.42
CA GLY A 50 -4.67 0.96 19.07
C GLY A 50 -4.38 2.23 18.26
N TRP A 51 -4.84 2.34 17.01
CA TRP A 51 -4.59 3.51 16.18
C TRP A 51 -5.84 4.39 16.06
N THR A 52 -5.66 5.69 16.25
CA THR A 52 -6.67 6.71 15.90
C THR A 52 -6.55 7.09 14.42
N ARG A 53 -7.52 7.85 13.89
CA ARG A 53 -7.41 8.41 12.53
C ARG A 53 -6.17 9.29 12.36
N ALA A 54 -5.75 9.99 13.42
CA ALA A 54 -4.53 10.79 13.44
C ALA A 54 -3.25 9.94 13.29
N HIS A 55 -3.22 8.71 13.83
CA HIS A 55 -2.11 7.78 13.61
C HIS A 55 -2.03 7.37 12.14
N ILE A 56 -3.18 7.05 11.52
CA ILE A 56 -3.23 6.73 10.09
C ILE A 56 -2.76 7.92 9.24
N ALA A 57 -3.26 9.14 9.51
CA ALA A 57 -2.84 10.32 8.78
C ALA A 57 -1.33 10.55 8.88
N THR A 58 -0.77 10.39 10.08
CA THR A 58 0.67 10.52 10.30
C THR A 58 1.46 9.43 9.58
N HIS A 59 1.03 8.16 9.64
CA HIS A 59 1.66 7.06 8.90
C HIS A 59 1.67 7.35 7.39
N ILE A 60 0.54 7.78 6.83
CA ILE A 60 0.44 8.13 5.41
C ILE A 60 1.39 9.27 5.04
N ALA A 61 1.54 10.29 5.89
CA ALA A 61 2.47 11.40 5.65
C ALA A 61 3.93 10.94 5.73
N ARG A 62 4.31 10.20 6.76
CA ARG A 62 5.69 9.66 6.92
C ARG A 62 6.05 8.64 5.84
N ASN A 63 5.10 7.84 5.38
CA ASN A 63 5.29 6.95 4.23
C ASN A 63 5.56 7.74 2.94
N ALA A 64 4.93 8.91 2.77
CA ALA A 64 5.18 9.73 1.60
C ALA A 64 6.61 10.29 1.59
N GLU A 65 7.06 10.82 2.72
CA GLU A 65 8.42 11.32 2.90
C GLU A 65 9.48 10.22 2.71
N ALA A 66 9.20 9.01 3.21
CA ALA A 66 10.09 7.86 3.04
C ALA A 66 10.26 7.50 1.56
N PHE A 67 9.17 7.41 0.80
CA PHE A 67 9.25 7.20 -0.65
C PHE A 67 9.95 8.35 -1.37
N GLU A 68 9.66 9.59 -0.98
CA GLU A 68 10.31 10.77 -1.55
C GLU A 68 11.84 10.73 -1.32
N ALA A 69 12.29 10.42 -0.12
CA ALA A 69 13.71 10.34 0.22
C ALA A 69 14.42 9.25 -0.60
N VAL A 70 13.81 8.06 -0.71
CA VAL A 70 14.33 6.95 -1.53
C VAL A 70 14.42 7.36 -3.00
N THR A 71 13.34 7.91 -3.57
CA THR A 71 13.34 8.34 -4.97
C THR A 71 14.39 9.42 -5.23
N LYS A 72 14.52 10.40 -4.33
CA LYS A 72 15.55 11.44 -4.42
C LYS A 72 16.96 10.85 -4.38
N ALA A 73 17.22 9.88 -3.51
CA ALA A 73 18.51 9.21 -3.44
C ALA A 73 18.83 8.47 -4.75
N VAL A 74 17.85 7.80 -5.34
CA VAL A 74 17.99 7.12 -6.64
C VAL A 74 18.32 8.12 -7.75
N ILE A 75 17.51 9.16 -7.94
CA ILE A 75 17.68 10.11 -9.07
C ILE A 75 18.96 10.95 -8.95
N THR A 76 19.48 11.13 -7.73
CA THR A 76 20.75 11.85 -7.48
C THR A 76 21.98 10.93 -7.43
N ASN A 77 21.81 9.64 -7.75
CA ASN A 77 22.86 8.61 -7.67
C ASN A 77 23.57 8.55 -6.30
N GLN A 78 22.81 8.79 -5.23
CA GLN A 78 23.27 8.64 -3.86
C GLN A 78 23.01 7.23 -3.34
N LYS A 79 23.60 6.91 -2.18
CA LYS A 79 23.30 5.64 -1.51
C LYS A 79 21.83 5.59 -1.12
N VAL A 80 21.08 4.67 -1.73
CA VAL A 80 19.65 4.46 -1.45
C VAL A 80 19.53 3.85 -0.04
N PRO A 81 18.82 4.51 0.89
CA PRO A 81 18.58 3.95 2.22
C PRO A 81 17.52 2.85 2.16
N HIS A 82 17.34 2.12 3.27
CA HIS A 82 16.07 1.42 3.52
C HIS A 82 14.94 2.45 3.59
N LEU A 83 13.71 2.02 3.31
CA LEU A 83 12.54 2.92 3.35
C LEU A 83 12.42 3.66 4.69
N TYR A 84 12.58 2.93 5.79
CA TYR A 84 12.67 3.50 7.13
C TYR A 84 14.03 3.15 7.78
N PRO A 85 14.61 4.05 8.60
CA PRO A 85 15.85 3.74 9.32
C PRO A 85 15.71 2.59 10.33
N SER A 86 14.58 2.50 11.02
CA SER A 86 14.17 1.35 11.84
C SER A 86 12.66 1.40 12.10
N ASP A 87 12.08 0.27 12.51
CA ASP A 87 10.66 0.18 12.85
C ASP A 87 10.33 1.02 14.09
N GLU A 88 11.21 1.04 15.10
CA GLU A 88 11.00 1.83 16.33
C GLU A 88 11.00 3.34 16.06
N LEU A 89 11.84 3.81 15.13
CA LEU A 89 11.87 5.22 14.74
C LEU A 89 10.59 5.59 13.97
N ARG A 90 10.16 4.73 13.05
CA ARG A 90 8.88 4.90 12.34
C ARG A 90 7.72 4.99 13.33
N ASP A 91 7.61 4.04 14.24
CA ASP A 91 6.51 3.97 15.19
C ASP A 91 6.50 5.18 16.13
N ARG A 92 7.66 5.58 16.66
CA ARG A 92 7.79 6.80 17.47
C ARG A 92 7.35 8.06 16.70
N ASP A 93 7.73 8.17 15.43
CA ASP A 93 7.38 9.33 14.61
C ASP A 93 5.87 9.35 14.29
N ILE A 94 5.23 8.18 14.20
CA ILE A 94 3.77 8.04 14.08
C ILE A 94 3.06 8.46 15.37
N GLU A 95 3.47 7.93 16.52
CA GLU A 95 2.90 8.27 17.84
C GLU A 95 3.02 9.78 18.12
N ARG A 96 4.20 10.37 17.89
CA ARG A 96 4.39 11.80 18.12
C ARG A 96 3.59 12.66 17.14
N GLY A 97 3.43 12.21 15.90
CA GLY A 97 2.70 12.97 14.89
C GLY A 97 1.19 12.91 15.09
N SER A 98 0.67 11.83 15.65
CA SER A 98 -0.77 11.65 15.89
C SER A 98 -1.33 12.61 16.95
N GLU A 99 -0.48 13.18 17.80
CA GLU A 99 -0.86 14.18 18.83
C GLU A 99 -1.12 15.60 18.26
N ARG A 100 -0.90 15.82 16.95
CA ARG A 100 -1.11 17.13 16.32
C ARG A 100 -2.59 17.49 16.21
N ALA A 101 -2.87 18.79 16.14
CA ALA A 101 -4.21 19.28 15.86
C ALA A 101 -4.67 18.87 14.45
N GLY A 102 -5.98 18.72 14.24
CA GLY A 102 -6.58 18.24 13.00
C GLY A 102 -6.16 19.05 11.77
N LEU A 103 -6.11 20.38 11.90
CA LEU A 103 -5.63 21.24 10.81
C LEU A 103 -4.16 20.94 10.44
N GLN A 104 -3.30 20.66 11.42
CA GLN A 104 -1.89 20.33 11.18
C GLN A 104 -1.74 18.95 10.54
N LEU A 105 -2.56 17.96 10.94
CA LEU A 105 -2.61 16.64 10.31
C LEU A 105 -3.02 16.76 8.83
N GLN A 106 -4.06 17.55 8.54
CA GLN A 106 -4.52 17.77 7.17
C GLN A 106 -3.45 18.48 6.32
N ILE A 107 -2.77 19.49 6.88
CA ILE A 107 -1.66 20.18 6.19
C ILE A 107 -0.50 19.22 5.93
N ASP A 108 -0.14 18.36 6.89
CA ASP A 108 0.94 17.37 6.75
C ASP A 108 0.62 16.36 5.62
N LEU A 109 -0.63 15.85 5.60
CA LEU A 109 -1.11 14.97 4.53
C LEU A 109 -1.02 15.64 3.15
N ASP A 110 -1.55 16.85 2.99
CA ASP A 110 -1.57 17.56 1.72
C ASP A 110 -0.14 17.89 1.23
N THR A 111 0.69 18.44 2.12
CA THR A 111 2.06 18.86 1.81
C THR A 111 2.93 17.69 1.37
N THR A 112 2.93 16.60 2.16
CA THR A 112 3.75 15.41 1.86
C THR A 112 3.25 14.68 0.61
N ALA A 113 1.94 14.64 0.38
CA ALA A 113 1.36 14.08 -0.84
C ALA A 113 1.75 14.89 -2.09
N GLY A 114 1.70 16.22 -2.00
CA GLY A 114 2.13 17.13 -3.07
C GLY A 114 3.60 16.96 -3.41
N SER A 115 4.47 16.96 -2.40
CA SER A 115 5.92 16.79 -2.55
C SER A 115 6.29 15.44 -3.19
N LEU A 116 5.65 14.35 -2.76
CA LEU A 116 5.85 13.04 -3.37
C LEU A 116 5.32 12.97 -4.80
N ASN A 117 4.19 13.61 -5.11
CA ASN A 117 3.66 13.67 -6.47
C ASN A 117 4.69 14.25 -7.44
N THR A 118 5.27 15.41 -7.09
CA THR A 118 6.33 16.06 -7.88
C THR A 118 7.58 15.20 -7.97
N THR A 119 8.00 14.58 -6.87
CA THR A 119 9.20 13.72 -6.87
C THR A 119 9.03 12.51 -7.80
N PHE A 120 7.83 11.92 -7.86
CA PHE A 120 7.54 10.82 -8.78
C PHE A 120 7.45 11.23 -10.25
N ASP A 121 7.44 12.53 -10.61
CA ASP A 121 7.56 12.93 -12.02
C ASP A 121 8.91 12.48 -12.62
N ALA A 122 9.95 12.40 -11.79
CA ALA A 122 11.27 11.91 -12.20
C ALA A 122 11.31 10.41 -12.53
N LEU A 123 10.22 9.66 -12.26
CA LEU A 123 10.13 8.23 -12.56
C LEU A 123 9.48 7.93 -13.92
N ASP A 124 8.85 8.91 -14.57
CA ASP A 124 8.07 8.66 -15.81
C ASP A 124 8.91 8.07 -16.95
N ASP A 125 10.15 8.55 -17.08
CA ASP A 125 11.11 8.11 -18.11
C ASP A 125 12.20 7.19 -17.54
N MET A 126 12.05 6.72 -16.29
CA MET A 126 13.03 5.86 -15.65
C MET A 126 12.84 4.41 -16.08
N GLU A 127 13.87 3.83 -16.69
CA GLU A 127 13.91 2.41 -17.00
C GLU A 127 14.02 1.57 -15.70
N PRO A 128 13.28 0.45 -15.60
CA PRO A 128 13.43 -0.48 -14.48
C PRO A 128 14.86 -1.01 -14.36
N GLY A 129 15.29 -1.30 -13.13
CA GLY A 129 16.60 -1.89 -12.84
C GLY A 129 17.22 -1.42 -11.52
N THR A 130 16.62 -0.43 -10.85
CA THR A 130 17.12 0.07 -9.56
C THR A 130 16.31 -0.52 -8.41
N ALA A 131 16.96 -1.37 -7.62
CA ALA A 131 16.32 -2.02 -6.50
C ALA A 131 16.24 -1.13 -5.26
N VAL A 132 15.09 -1.14 -4.59
CA VAL A 132 14.81 -0.45 -3.33
C VAL A 132 14.43 -1.48 -2.27
N TRP A 133 14.98 -1.33 -1.06
CA TRP A 133 14.67 -2.17 0.09
C TRP A 133 13.58 -1.50 0.94
N LEU A 134 12.41 -2.15 1.02
CA LEU A 134 11.31 -1.70 1.89
C LEU A 134 11.54 -2.17 3.32
N THR A 135 11.99 -3.41 3.46
CA THR A 135 12.45 -4.04 4.71
C THR A 135 13.74 -4.80 4.42
N ASN A 136 14.25 -5.59 5.37
CA ASN A 136 15.42 -6.44 5.14
C ASN A 136 15.18 -7.56 4.12
N ASP A 137 13.92 -7.99 3.95
CA ASP A 137 13.57 -9.15 3.13
C ASP A 137 12.73 -8.77 1.89
N ILE A 138 12.18 -7.55 1.87
CA ILE A 138 11.31 -7.09 0.77
C ILE A 138 12.04 -6.07 -0.08
N ARG A 139 12.24 -6.44 -1.35
CA ARG A 139 12.88 -5.61 -2.37
C ARG A 139 11.96 -5.42 -3.56
N VAL A 140 11.89 -4.20 -4.08
CA VAL A 140 11.09 -3.83 -5.26
C VAL A 140 11.93 -2.99 -6.22
N ASP A 141 11.41 -2.75 -7.43
CA ASP A 141 12.00 -1.77 -8.32
C ASP A 141 11.56 -0.35 -7.93
N VAL A 142 12.41 0.66 -8.12
CA VAL A 142 12.04 2.06 -7.84
C VAL A 142 10.82 2.51 -8.67
N THR A 143 10.64 1.95 -9.87
CA THR A 143 9.47 2.23 -10.72
C THR A 143 8.18 1.64 -10.17
N ASP A 144 8.24 0.73 -9.18
CA ASP A 144 7.07 0.17 -8.50
C ASP A 144 6.55 1.10 -7.38
N LEU A 145 7.35 2.04 -6.86
CA LEU A 145 6.99 2.86 -5.70
C LEU A 145 5.64 3.61 -5.84
N PRO A 146 5.26 4.12 -7.03
CA PRO A 146 3.93 4.70 -7.23
C PRO A 146 2.77 3.71 -7.02
N ALA A 147 2.96 2.43 -7.37
CA ALA A 147 1.96 1.38 -7.15
C ALA A 147 1.87 1.02 -5.66
N LEU A 148 3.02 0.94 -4.98
CA LEU A 148 3.06 0.72 -3.53
C LEU A 148 2.36 1.86 -2.80
N ARG A 149 2.63 3.12 -3.19
CA ARG A 149 1.93 4.28 -2.62
C ARG A 149 0.43 4.23 -2.87
N LEU A 150 -0.01 3.79 -4.06
CA LEU A 150 -1.44 3.60 -4.34
C LEU A 150 -2.06 2.53 -3.42
N ALA A 151 -1.37 1.40 -3.21
CA ALA A 151 -1.83 0.36 -2.31
C ALA A 151 -1.95 0.84 -0.86
N GLU A 152 -0.96 1.59 -0.35
CA GLU A 152 -0.99 2.19 0.99
C GLU A 152 -2.19 3.13 1.16
N ILE A 153 -2.45 4.01 0.19
CA ILE A 153 -3.60 4.93 0.24
C ILE A 153 -4.92 4.16 0.16
N ALA A 154 -5.03 3.18 -0.75
CA ALA A 154 -6.24 2.37 -0.90
C ALA A 154 -6.60 1.61 0.38
N LEU A 155 -5.60 0.96 1.00
CA LEU A 155 -5.80 0.21 2.24
C LEU A 155 -6.15 1.13 3.40
N HIS A 156 -5.39 2.21 3.59
CA HIS A 156 -5.56 3.06 4.76
C HIS A 156 -6.72 4.05 4.65
N HIS A 157 -7.28 4.27 3.46
CA HIS A 157 -8.58 4.94 3.36
C HIS A 157 -9.70 4.08 3.97
N VAL A 158 -9.66 2.76 3.77
CA VAL A 158 -10.57 1.85 4.48
C VAL A 158 -10.29 1.90 5.98
N ASP A 159 -9.00 1.88 6.38
CA ASP A 159 -8.63 1.88 7.80
C ASP A 159 -9.06 3.15 8.55
N LEU A 160 -9.23 4.29 7.87
CA LEU A 160 -9.74 5.54 8.48
C LEU A 160 -11.17 5.39 9.02
N ASP A 161 -11.93 4.36 8.64
CA ASP A 161 -13.29 4.11 9.12
C ASP A 161 -14.23 5.32 8.92
N LEU A 162 -14.24 5.85 7.69
CA LEU A 162 -15.06 7.00 7.27
C LEU A 162 -16.12 6.58 6.23
N GLY A 163 -16.58 5.32 6.30
CA GLY A 163 -17.62 4.77 5.43
C GLY A 163 -17.12 4.17 4.11
N MET A 164 -15.83 4.30 3.78
CA MET A 164 -15.24 3.61 2.63
C MET A 164 -14.90 2.15 2.97
N THR A 165 -15.23 1.24 2.05
CA THR A 165 -14.89 -0.19 2.13
C THR A 165 -14.03 -0.61 0.95
N VAL A 166 -13.48 -1.83 1.00
CA VAL A 166 -12.72 -2.40 -0.12
C VAL A 166 -13.56 -2.60 -1.39
N ASP A 167 -14.88 -2.63 -1.25
CA ASP A 167 -15.82 -2.79 -2.36
C ASP A 167 -16.03 -1.46 -3.11
N ASP A 168 -15.71 -0.33 -2.47
CA ASP A 168 -15.78 1.01 -3.06
C ASP A 168 -14.49 1.40 -3.79
N LEU A 169 -13.46 0.54 -3.76
CA LEU A 169 -12.19 0.80 -4.41
C LEU A 169 -12.35 0.76 -5.94
N PRO A 170 -11.88 1.80 -6.66
CA PRO A 170 -11.81 1.75 -8.12
C PRO A 170 -10.94 0.60 -8.60
N ASP A 171 -11.26 0.05 -9.78
CA ASP A 171 -10.64 -1.16 -10.34
C ASP A 171 -9.11 -1.13 -10.30
N VAL A 172 -8.46 -0.03 -10.71
CA VAL A 172 -7.00 0.09 -10.68
C VAL A 172 -6.46 0.03 -9.25
N SER A 173 -7.09 0.73 -8.32
CA SER A 173 -6.69 0.73 -6.90
C SER A 173 -6.89 -0.65 -6.27
N ALA A 174 -8.02 -1.31 -6.55
CA ALA A 174 -8.32 -2.65 -6.06
C ALA A 174 -7.34 -3.68 -6.62
N ARG A 175 -7.07 -3.65 -7.94
CA ARG A 175 -6.08 -4.50 -8.60
C ARG A 175 -4.69 -4.31 -8.00
N THR A 176 -4.22 -3.06 -7.88
CA THR A 176 -2.89 -2.76 -7.33
C THR A 176 -2.75 -3.19 -5.86
N LEU A 177 -3.81 -3.00 -5.05
CA LEU A 177 -3.81 -3.48 -3.67
C LEU A 177 -3.75 -5.01 -3.62
N LEU A 178 -4.51 -5.72 -4.47
CA LEU A 178 -4.46 -7.18 -4.54
C LEU A 178 -3.09 -7.70 -4.96
N GLU A 179 -2.47 -7.11 -6.00
CA GLU A 179 -1.11 -7.43 -6.42
C GLU A 179 -0.12 -7.25 -5.26
N TRP A 180 -0.23 -6.15 -4.53
CA TRP A 180 0.65 -5.85 -3.38
C TRP A 180 0.50 -6.87 -2.26
N VAL A 181 -0.73 -7.20 -1.90
CA VAL A 181 -1.03 -8.18 -0.85
C VAL A 181 -0.57 -9.58 -1.28
N CYS A 182 -0.81 -9.99 -2.52
CA CYS A 182 -0.31 -11.27 -3.05
C CYS A 182 1.22 -11.32 -3.04
N PHE A 183 1.89 -10.26 -3.47
CA PHE A 183 3.35 -10.16 -3.44
C PHE A 183 3.89 -10.30 -2.01
N ARG A 184 3.28 -9.63 -1.01
CA ARG A 184 3.69 -9.73 0.40
C ARG A 184 3.52 -11.14 0.96
N LEU A 185 2.49 -11.87 0.54
CA LEU A 185 2.16 -13.20 1.04
C LEU A 185 2.83 -14.34 0.26
N ARG A 186 3.59 -14.03 -0.80
CA ARG A 186 4.30 -15.03 -1.59
C ARG A 186 5.36 -15.72 -0.75
N ASP A 187 5.48 -17.04 -0.92
CA ASP A 187 6.48 -17.90 -0.28
C ASP A 187 6.50 -17.85 1.26
N ARG A 188 5.43 -17.36 1.89
CA ARG A 188 5.27 -17.35 3.35
C ARG A 188 4.81 -18.72 3.86
N PRO A 189 5.65 -19.49 4.56
CA PRO A 189 5.32 -20.85 4.97
C PRO A 189 4.16 -20.93 5.97
N GLU A 190 3.91 -19.86 6.73
CA GLU A 190 2.80 -19.74 7.67
C GLU A 190 1.45 -19.45 7.01
N VAL A 191 1.47 -19.03 5.74
CA VAL A 191 0.26 -18.77 4.94
C VAL A 191 -0.09 -20.06 4.18
N PRO A 192 -1.34 -20.54 4.24
CA PRO A 192 -1.76 -21.68 3.44
C PRO A 192 -1.45 -21.48 1.95
N ALA A 193 -1.01 -22.55 1.28
CA ALA A 193 -0.82 -22.51 -0.16
C ALA A 193 -2.17 -22.19 -0.85
N MET A 194 -2.21 -21.10 -1.61
CA MET A 194 -3.42 -20.66 -2.29
C MET A 194 -3.13 -20.23 -3.72
N ARG A 195 -4.11 -20.45 -4.60
CA ARG A 195 -4.17 -19.85 -5.93
C ARG A 195 -5.25 -18.79 -5.92
N ILE A 196 -4.85 -17.53 -6.03
CA ILE A 196 -5.75 -16.40 -6.10
C ILE A 196 -6.14 -16.19 -7.56
N VAL A 197 -7.44 -16.18 -7.86
CA VAL A 197 -7.98 -15.93 -9.20
C VAL A 197 -9.03 -14.84 -9.10
N SER A 198 -8.74 -13.67 -9.63
CA SER A 198 -9.69 -12.57 -9.57
C SER A 198 -10.58 -12.45 -10.81
N ASP A 199 -11.76 -11.85 -10.64
CA ASP A 199 -12.69 -11.55 -11.73
C ASP A 199 -12.07 -10.73 -12.87
N SER A 200 -11.14 -9.80 -12.55
CA SER A 200 -10.50 -8.95 -13.57
C SER A 200 -9.23 -9.59 -14.17
N GLY A 201 -8.98 -10.88 -13.91
CA GLY A 201 -8.03 -11.71 -14.66
C GLY A 201 -6.66 -11.98 -14.03
N LEU A 202 -6.33 -11.41 -12.86
CA LEU A 202 -5.13 -11.81 -12.11
C LEU A 202 -5.23 -13.27 -11.69
N THR A 203 -4.13 -13.98 -11.87
CA THR A 203 -3.88 -15.28 -11.25
C THR A 203 -2.53 -15.24 -10.56
N ASP A 204 -2.50 -15.51 -9.26
CA ASP A 204 -1.25 -15.57 -8.48
C ASP A 204 -1.25 -16.80 -7.55
N ARG A 205 -0.05 -17.23 -7.15
CA ARG A 205 0.14 -18.27 -6.13
C ARG A 205 0.81 -17.63 -4.91
N ILE A 206 0.19 -17.81 -3.75
CA ILE A 206 0.69 -17.29 -2.48
C ILE A 206 0.83 -18.39 -1.44
N GLY A 207 1.52 -18.06 -0.34
CA GLY A 207 1.77 -18.94 0.80
C GLY A 207 2.74 -20.07 0.53
N GLY A 208 2.62 -21.13 1.32
CA GLY A 208 3.55 -22.24 1.34
C GLY A 208 3.58 -23.13 0.09
N VAL A 209 4.40 -24.17 0.17
CA VAL A 209 4.54 -25.21 -0.87
C VAL A 209 3.40 -26.23 -0.80
N GLY A 210 3.15 -26.94 -1.90
CA GLY A 210 2.16 -28.02 -1.96
C GLY A 210 0.85 -27.65 -2.66
N PHE A 211 -0.20 -28.44 -2.38
CA PHE A 211 -1.53 -28.24 -2.97
C PHE A 211 -2.06 -26.85 -2.60
N ALA A 212 -2.40 -26.06 -3.63
CA ALA A 212 -2.94 -24.72 -3.44
C ALA A 212 -4.45 -24.72 -3.63
N THR A 213 -5.18 -24.33 -2.59
CA THR A 213 -6.63 -24.12 -2.68
C THR A 213 -6.88 -22.90 -3.55
N THR A 214 -7.75 -23.03 -4.56
CA THR A 214 -8.13 -21.91 -5.41
C THR A 214 -9.18 -21.06 -4.72
N VAL A 215 -8.92 -19.76 -4.61
CA VAL A 215 -9.86 -18.76 -4.11
C VAL A 215 -10.18 -17.79 -5.23
N HIS A 216 -11.48 -17.55 -5.46
CA HIS A 216 -11.98 -16.71 -6.54
C HIS A 216 -12.85 -15.56 -6.04
N GLY A 217 -12.76 -14.39 -6.68
CA GLY A 217 -13.68 -13.28 -6.45
C GLY A 217 -13.21 -11.92 -7.01
N PRO A 218 -13.93 -10.84 -6.69
CA PRO A 218 -13.56 -9.48 -7.10
C PRO A 218 -12.23 -9.04 -6.47
N ASP A 219 -11.49 -8.16 -7.15
CA ASP A 219 -10.18 -7.68 -6.69
C ASP A 219 -10.23 -7.08 -5.28
N GLY A 220 -11.20 -6.20 -5.03
CA GLY A 220 -11.38 -5.56 -3.72
C GLY A 220 -11.72 -6.55 -2.61
N ALA A 221 -12.58 -7.54 -2.89
CA ALA A 221 -12.95 -8.57 -1.92
C ALA A 221 -11.74 -9.46 -1.57
N LEU A 222 -10.98 -9.91 -2.57
CA LEU A 222 -9.77 -10.71 -2.37
C LEU A 222 -8.71 -9.91 -1.59
N ALA A 223 -8.47 -8.66 -1.97
CA ALA A 223 -7.53 -7.79 -1.29
C ALA A 223 -7.94 -7.53 0.16
N GLY A 224 -9.22 -7.25 0.40
CA GLY A 224 -9.78 -7.04 1.73
C GLY A 224 -9.65 -8.26 2.61
N TRP A 225 -10.02 -9.43 2.12
CA TRP A 225 -9.88 -10.68 2.88
C TRP A 225 -8.41 -10.99 3.22
N LEU A 226 -7.51 -10.94 2.23
CA LEU A 226 -6.10 -11.25 2.42
C LEU A 226 -5.36 -10.23 3.32
N SER A 227 -5.89 -9.00 3.43
CA SER A 227 -5.37 -7.96 4.33
C SER A 227 -6.12 -7.87 5.65
N GLY A 228 -7.17 -8.66 5.89
CA GLY A 228 -7.99 -8.59 7.11
C GLY A 228 -8.96 -7.40 7.18
N ARG A 229 -9.22 -6.71 6.06
CA ARG A 229 -10.17 -5.59 5.93
C ARG A 229 -11.55 -6.01 5.38
N GLY A 230 -11.73 -7.28 5.03
CA GLY A 230 -12.98 -7.84 4.51
C GLY A 230 -13.17 -9.31 4.88
N GLY A 231 -14.37 -9.83 4.64
CA GLY A 231 -14.72 -11.23 4.87
C GLY A 231 -14.67 -12.06 3.59
N THR A 232 -15.23 -13.27 3.66
CA THR A 232 -15.25 -14.25 2.57
C THR A 232 -16.59 -14.28 1.82
N GLU A 233 -17.52 -13.38 2.12
CA GLU A 233 -18.91 -13.43 1.65
C GLU A 233 -19.02 -13.34 0.13
N ARG A 234 -18.06 -12.68 -0.52
CA ARG A 234 -17.98 -12.51 -1.98
C ARG A 234 -16.92 -13.41 -2.63
N LEU A 235 -16.37 -14.37 -1.87
CA LEU A 235 -15.30 -15.24 -2.31
C LEU A 235 -15.78 -16.69 -2.43
N ALA A 236 -15.30 -17.39 -3.45
CA ALA A 236 -15.49 -18.82 -3.60
C ALA A 236 -14.20 -19.56 -3.23
N GLY A 237 -14.31 -20.62 -2.42
CA GLY A 237 -13.17 -21.47 -2.02
C GLY A 237 -12.38 -20.99 -0.79
N ALA A 238 -12.85 -19.94 -0.11
CA ALA A 238 -12.19 -19.36 1.06
C ALA A 238 -12.64 -19.95 2.42
N ASP A 239 -13.74 -20.71 2.46
CA ASP A 239 -14.49 -21.05 3.69
C ASP A 239 -13.70 -21.82 4.76
N GLN A 240 -12.59 -22.46 4.38
CA GLN A 240 -11.76 -23.28 5.28
C GLN A 240 -10.35 -22.70 5.47
N LEU A 241 -10.09 -21.48 5.01
CA LEU A 241 -8.78 -20.87 5.02
C LEU A 241 -8.68 -19.78 6.09
N ALA A 242 -7.69 -19.93 6.97
CA ALA A 242 -7.27 -18.88 7.87
C ALA A 242 -6.02 -18.22 7.28
N VAL A 243 -6.11 -16.93 6.99
CA VAL A 243 -4.96 -16.14 6.51
C VAL A 243 -4.45 -15.31 7.68
N PRO A 244 -3.15 -15.37 8.02
CA PRO A 244 -2.61 -14.50 9.05
C PRO A 244 -2.77 -13.05 8.60
N MET A 245 -3.21 -12.18 9.52
CA MET A 245 -3.42 -10.78 9.17
C MET A 245 -2.11 -10.13 8.78
N LEU A 246 -2.13 -9.45 7.63
CA LEU A 246 -1.09 -8.50 7.30
C LEU A 246 -1.28 -7.25 8.17
N ILE A 247 -0.44 -7.13 9.19
CA ILE A 247 -0.23 -5.85 9.89
C ILE A 247 0.54 -4.92 8.96
#